data_AF-X1LJX2-F1
#
_entry.id   AF-X1LJX2-F1
#
_cell.length_a   1.000
_cell.length_b   1.000
_cell.length_c   1.000
_cell.angle_alpha   90.00
_cell.angle_beta   90.00
_cell.angle_gamma   90.00
#
_symmetry.space_group_name_H-M   'P 1'
#
loop_
_entity.id
_entity.type
_entity.pdbx_description
1 polymer ?
#
loop_
_entity_poly.entity_id
_entity_poly.type
_entity_poly.pdbx_seq_one_letter_code
_entity_poly.pdbx_strand_id
1 'polypeptide(L)'
;YELREKEFTPSLMRQIETMIVLRVVDREWKDNLRRLDELKQGIGLRAYGQKDPLMEYHFEANNMFQDMINSIKEEVVKFIYKVRLKKEESQGVRQARREAPAPMVSSQTKKSPFVKRKGLGEKERKKKKKIGRNDPCPCGSGLKYKYCCGKNK
;
A
#
# COMPACT_ATOMS: atom_id res chain seq x y z
N TYR A 1 -28.94 7.13 1.62
CA TYR A 1 -28.58 5.75 1.98
C TYR A 1 -29.11 4.76 0.95
N GLU A 2 -30.41 4.76 0.66
CA GLU A 2 -31.06 3.89 -0.37
C GLU A 2 -30.40 3.95 -1.76
N LEU A 3 -29.95 5.13 -2.20
CA LEU A 3 -29.23 5.27 -3.49
C LEU A 3 -27.92 4.48 -3.51
N ARG A 4 -27.20 4.39 -2.38
CA ARG A 4 -26.00 3.55 -2.28
C ARG A 4 -26.35 2.07 -2.16
N GLU A 5 -27.43 1.73 -1.47
CA GLU A 5 -27.89 0.34 -1.41
C GLU A 5 -28.32 -0.22 -2.78
N LYS A 6 -28.56 0.65 -3.78
CA LYS A 6 -28.77 0.22 -5.18
C LYS A 6 -27.45 0.05 -5.95
N GLU A 7 -26.42 0.81 -5.60
CA GLU A 7 -25.07 0.68 -6.19
C GLU A 7 -24.34 -0.57 -5.68
N PHE A 8 -24.61 -0.96 -4.43
CA PHE A 8 -24.06 -2.14 -3.77
C PHE A 8 -25.12 -3.24 -3.76
N THR A 9 -24.77 -4.52 -3.91
CA THR A 9 -25.74 -5.59 -3.60
C THR A 9 -26.12 -5.49 -2.11
N PRO A 10 -27.40 -5.65 -1.71
CA PRO A 10 -27.83 -5.46 -0.31
C PRO A 10 -27.04 -6.31 0.70
N SER A 11 -26.66 -7.54 0.34
CA SER A 11 -25.84 -8.42 1.19
C SER A 11 -24.41 -7.92 1.38
N LEU A 12 -23.79 -7.37 0.33
CA LEU A 12 -22.44 -6.82 0.38
C LEU A 12 -22.40 -5.55 1.23
N MET A 13 -23.43 -4.70 1.15
CA MET A 13 -23.54 -3.49 1.97
C MET A 13 -23.56 -3.83 3.47
N ARG A 14 -24.35 -4.84 3.89
CA ARG A 14 -24.39 -5.28 5.29
C ARG A 14 -23.07 -5.83 5.81
N GLN A 15 -22.33 -6.55 4.96
CA GLN A 15 -20.99 -7.05 5.32
C GLN A 15 -20.01 -5.89 5.50
N ILE A 16 -20.06 -4.89 4.60
CA ILE A 16 -19.22 -3.68 4.69
C ILE A 16 -19.55 -2.89 5.96
N GLU A 17 -20.83 -2.69 6.27
CA GLU A 17 -21.26 -2.03 7.51
C GLU A 17 -20.73 -2.73 8.75
N THR A 18 -20.91 -4.04 8.84
CA THR A 18 -20.43 -4.85 9.96
C THR A 18 -18.91 -4.74 10.09
N MET A 19 -18.18 -4.85 8.97
CA MET A 19 -16.73 -4.74 8.94
C MET A 19 -16.25 -3.35 9.40
N ILE A 20 -16.91 -2.29 8.95
CA ILE A 20 -16.59 -0.91 9.33
C ILE A 20 -16.83 -0.70 10.82
N VAL A 21 -18.02 -1.07 11.31
CA VAL A 21 -18.37 -0.91 12.74
C VAL A 21 -17.36 -1.65 13.61
N LEU A 22 -17.07 -2.93 13.33
CA LEU A 22 -16.12 -3.71 14.12
C LEU A 22 -14.72 -3.09 14.11
N ARG A 23 -14.25 -2.60 12.97
CA ARG A 23 -12.93 -1.96 12.87
C ARG A 23 -12.86 -0.65 13.66
N VAL A 24 -13.89 0.18 13.57
CA VAL A 24 -13.94 1.47 14.27
C VAL A 24 -14.03 1.23 15.78
N VAL A 25 -14.92 0.34 16.22
CA VAL A 25 -15.09 0.00 17.64
C VAL A 25 -13.80 -0.55 18.23
N ASP A 26 -13.12 -1.50 17.57
CA ASP A 26 -11.87 -2.08 18.07
C ASP A 26 -10.77 -1.02 18.23
N ARG A 27 -10.68 -0.06 17.29
CA ARG A 27 -9.71 1.05 17.38
C ARG A 27 -10.03 1.97 18.55
N GLU A 28 -11.24 2.50 18.60
CA GLU A 28 -11.65 3.48 19.63
C GLU A 28 -11.61 2.87 21.03
N TRP A 29 -11.99 1.59 21.16
CA TRP A 29 -11.90 0.87 22.44
C TRP A 29 -10.46 0.73 22.92
N LYS A 30 -9.54 0.31 22.05
CA LYS A 30 -8.11 0.21 22.40
C LYS A 30 -7.53 1.55 22.80
N ASP A 31 -7.94 2.63 22.14
CA ASP A 31 -7.49 3.97 22.49
C ASP A 31 -8.04 4.40 23.86
N ASN A 32 -9.34 4.18 24.10
CA ASN A 32 -9.97 4.48 25.38
C ASN A 32 -9.34 3.70 26.54
N LEU A 33 -8.98 2.42 26.34
CA LEU A 33 -8.26 1.64 27.36
C LEU A 33 -6.92 2.28 27.74
N ARG A 34 -6.13 2.76 26.75
CA ARG A 34 -4.87 3.47 27.03
C ARG A 34 -5.11 4.73 27.84
N ARG A 35 -6.11 5.53 27.44
CA ARG A 35 -6.44 6.77 28.16
C ARG A 35 -6.93 6.49 29.59
N LEU A 36 -7.66 5.39 29.81
CA LEU A 36 -8.06 4.96 31.16
C LEU A 36 -6.86 4.53 32.01
N ASP A 37 -5.86 3.88 31.42
CA ASP A 37 -4.64 3.51 32.13
C ASP A 37 -3.81 4.76 32.51
N GLU A 38 -3.71 5.74 31.62
CA GLU A 38 -3.10 7.05 31.90
C GLU A 38 -3.85 7.79 33.02
N LEU A 39 -5.20 7.79 32.96
CA LEU A 39 -6.04 8.39 33.98
C LEU A 39 -5.81 7.76 35.36
N LYS A 40 -5.72 6.42 35.44
CA LYS A 40 -5.43 5.71 36.70
C LYS A 40 -4.06 6.10 37.28
N GLN A 41 -3.05 6.27 36.43
CA GLN A 41 -1.72 6.69 36.89
C GLN A 41 -1.72 8.14 37.40
N GLY A 42 -2.54 9.01 36.80
CA GLY A 42 -2.65 10.43 37.18
C GLY A 42 -3.56 10.73 38.38
N ILE A 43 -4.52 9.84 38.70
CA ILE A 43 -5.52 10.08 39.76
C ILE A 43 -4.88 10.21 41.16
N GLY A 44 -3.74 9.55 41.38
CA GLY A 44 -3.03 9.57 42.66
C GLY A 44 -2.56 10.98 43.05
N LEU A 45 -2.22 11.83 42.08
CA LEU A 45 -1.85 13.23 42.33
C LEU A 45 -3.06 14.10 42.65
N ARG A 46 -4.27 13.74 42.17
CA ARG A 46 -5.53 14.46 42.46
C ARG A 46 -6.11 14.15 43.84
N ALA A 47 -5.71 13.03 44.45
CA ALA A 47 -6.05 12.69 45.84
C ALA A 47 -5.58 13.75 46.85
N TYR A 48 -4.55 14.54 46.52
CA TYR A 48 -4.10 15.66 47.33
C TYR A 48 -5.15 16.79 47.45
N GLY A 49 -6.11 16.87 46.52
CA GLY A 49 -7.14 17.91 46.47
C GLY A 49 -8.37 17.67 47.35
N GLN A 50 -8.30 16.76 48.34
CA GLN A 50 -9.41 16.39 49.24
C GLN A 50 -10.67 15.85 48.57
N LYS A 51 -10.61 15.55 47.26
CA LYS A 51 -11.67 14.83 46.56
C LYS A 51 -11.39 13.34 46.58
N ASP A 52 -12.46 12.54 46.64
CA ASP A 52 -12.35 11.08 46.56
C ASP A 52 -11.81 10.67 45.17
N PRO A 53 -10.59 10.08 45.10
CA PRO A 53 -9.98 9.70 43.83
C PRO A 53 -10.81 8.70 43.05
N LEU A 54 -11.55 7.83 43.75
CA LEU A 54 -12.35 6.79 43.11
C LEU A 54 -13.54 7.39 42.37
N MET A 55 -14.25 8.34 43.00
CA MET A 55 -15.36 9.03 42.36
C MET A 55 -14.92 9.85 41.14
N GLU A 56 -13.81 10.59 41.25
CA GLU A 56 -13.27 11.37 40.13
C GLU A 56 -12.87 10.45 38.97
N TYR A 57 -12.23 9.31 39.26
CA TYR A 57 -11.94 8.31 38.24
C TYR A 57 -13.20 7.83 37.53
N HIS A 58 -14.26 7.46 38.28
CA HIS A 58 -15.51 6.98 37.67
C HIS A 58 -16.18 8.05 36.81
N PHE A 59 -16.20 9.30 37.27
CA PHE A 59 -16.81 10.40 36.53
C PHE A 59 -16.05 10.71 35.24
N GLU A 60 -14.73 10.85 35.32
CA GLU A 60 -13.87 11.14 34.17
C GLU A 60 -13.87 9.96 33.18
N ALA A 61 -13.79 8.71 33.66
CA ALA A 61 -13.90 7.52 32.84
C ALA A 61 -15.24 7.41 32.10
N ASN A 62 -16.36 7.75 32.77
CA ASN A 62 -17.67 7.75 32.13
C ASN A 62 -17.77 8.83 31.04
N ASN A 63 -17.24 10.03 31.28
CA ASN A 63 -17.22 11.10 30.27
C ASN A 63 -16.42 10.65 29.03
N MET A 64 -15.23 10.10 29.24
CA MET A 64 -14.39 9.56 28.15
C MET A 64 -15.10 8.44 27.38
N PHE A 65 -15.85 7.58 28.07
CA PHE A 65 -16.65 6.54 27.43
C PHE A 65 -17.77 7.13 26.56
N GLN A 66 -18.50 8.14 27.03
CA GLN A 66 -19.54 8.81 26.23
C GLN A 66 -18.94 9.49 24.99
N ASP A 67 -17.80 10.15 25.14
CA ASP A 67 -17.07 10.79 24.04
C ASP A 67 -16.60 9.76 23.00
N MET A 68 -16.11 8.60 23.46
CA MET A 68 -15.75 7.47 22.60
C MET A 68 -16.96 6.98 21.81
N ILE A 69 -18.12 6.78 22.46
CA ILE A 69 -19.35 6.34 21.78
C ILE A 69 -19.80 7.35 20.72
N ASN A 70 -19.72 8.65 21.01
CA ASN A 70 -20.06 9.69 20.05
C ASN A 70 -19.09 9.70 18.86
N SER A 71 -17.79 9.54 19.12
CA SER A 71 -16.76 9.45 18.09
C SER A 71 -16.98 8.24 17.17
N ILE A 72 -17.27 7.06 17.73
CA ILE A 72 -17.61 5.85 16.97
C ILE A 72 -18.80 6.11 16.03
N LYS A 73 -19.89 6.70 16.54
CA LYS A 73 -21.08 7.01 15.73
C LYS A 73 -20.75 7.91 14.55
N GLU A 74 -20.01 8.99 14.79
CA GLU A 74 -19.62 9.91 13.73
C GLU A 74 -18.72 9.25 12.68
N GLU A 75 -17.75 8.46 13.12
CA GLU A 75 -16.79 7.83 12.24
C GLU A 75 -17.42 6.74 11.39
N VAL A 76 -18.28 5.90 11.96
CA VAL A 76 -19.03 4.89 11.21
C VAL A 76 -19.82 5.55 10.09
N VAL A 77 -20.54 6.63 10.37
CA VAL A 77 -21.29 7.39 9.35
C VAL A 77 -20.34 7.96 8.29
N LYS A 78 -19.24 8.62 8.71
CA LYS A 78 -18.22 9.17 7.79
C LYS A 78 -17.63 8.09 6.89
N PHE A 79 -17.32 6.90 7.41
CA PHE A 79 -16.78 5.79 6.63
C PHE A 79 -17.80 5.21 5.65
N ILE A 80 -19.04 4.99 6.08
CA ILE A 80 -20.11 4.50 5.21
C ILE A 80 -20.30 5.42 3.98
N TYR A 81 -20.20 6.74 4.17
CA TYR A 81 -20.29 7.71 3.07
C TYR A 81 -18.99 7.92 2.29
N LYS A 82 -17.82 7.64 2.87
CA LYS A 82 -16.51 7.77 2.17
C LYS A 82 -16.12 6.53 1.38
N VAL A 83 -16.65 5.34 1.71
CA VAL A 83 -16.34 4.10 0.98
C VAL A 83 -16.73 4.28 -0.48
N ARG A 84 -15.74 4.21 -1.37
CA ARG A 84 -15.93 4.06 -2.80
C ARG A 84 -15.43 2.66 -3.16
N LEU A 85 -16.31 1.81 -3.67
CA LEU A 85 -15.86 0.56 -4.27
C LEU A 85 -15.04 0.92 -5.51
N LYS A 86 -13.77 0.58 -5.47
CA LYS A 86 -13.00 0.48 -6.71
C LYS A 86 -13.51 -0.78 -7.38
N LYS A 87 -14.45 -0.64 -8.32
CA LYS A 87 -14.78 -1.73 -9.23
C LYS A 87 -13.46 -2.08 -9.88
N GLU A 88 -12.94 -3.27 -9.64
CA GLU A 88 -11.88 -3.81 -10.47
C GLU A 88 -12.53 -3.98 -11.85
N GLU A 89 -12.54 -2.89 -12.64
CA GLU A 89 -12.35 -3.04 -14.06
C GLU A 89 -11.11 -3.90 -14.17
N SER A 90 -11.36 -5.09 -14.70
CA SER A 90 -10.36 -6.02 -15.16
C SER A 90 -9.08 -5.27 -15.44
N GLN A 91 -7.98 -5.76 -14.88
CA GLN A 91 -6.68 -5.59 -15.51
C GLN A 91 -6.79 -6.23 -16.91
N GLY A 92 -7.47 -5.53 -17.81
CA GLY A 92 -7.45 -5.73 -19.23
C GLY A 92 -6.00 -5.52 -19.58
N VAL A 93 -5.30 -6.65 -19.70
CA VAL A 93 -4.36 -6.91 -20.78
C VAL A 93 -3.90 -5.59 -21.38
N ARG A 94 -2.93 -4.94 -20.72
CA ARG A 94 -2.05 -3.98 -21.39
C ARG A 94 -1.18 -4.80 -22.34
N GLN A 95 -1.80 -5.34 -23.39
CA GLN A 95 -1.13 -5.64 -24.63
C GLN A 95 -0.60 -4.31 -25.09
N ALA A 96 0.67 -4.08 -24.77
CA ALA A 96 1.49 -3.10 -25.44
C ALA A 96 1.53 -3.50 -26.92
N ARG A 97 0.51 -3.08 -27.68
CA ARG A 97 0.58 -2.93 -29.11
C ARG A 97 1.61 -1.84 -29.37
N ARG A 98 2.88 -2.26 -29.40
CA ARG A 98 3.97 -1.43 -29.93
C ARG A 98 3.73 -1.34 -31.42
N GLU A 99 3.18 -0.21 -31.84
CA GLU A 99 3.22 0.24 -33.22
C GLU A 99 4.68 0.22 -33.67
N ALA A 100 4.97 -0.58 -34.68
CA ALA A 100 6.26 -0.58 -35.34
C ALA A 100 6.35 0.72 -36.16
N PRO A 101 7.35 1.59 -35.94
CA PRO A 101 7.68 2.61 -36.93
C PRO A 101 8.43 1.94 -38.07
N ALA A 102 7.95 2.18 -39.29
CA ALA A 102 8.63 1.81 -40.54
C ALA A 102 10.06 2.40 -40.61
N PRO A 103 11.02 1.73 -41.27
CA PRO A 103 12.37 2.26 -41.43
C PRO A 103 12.37 3.32 -42.54
N MET A 104 12.41 4.61 -42.16
CA MET A 104 12.76 5.67 -43.09
C MET A 104 14.22 6.09 -42.89
N VAL A 105 14.96 5.88 -43.95
CA VAL A 105 16.32 6.30 -44.22
C VAL A 105 16.45 7.82 -44.06
N SER A 106 17.37 8.28 -43.21
CA SER A 106 18.25 9.40 -43.56
C SER A 106 19.32 9.59 -42.48
N SER A 107 20.52 9.20 -42.86
CA SER A 107 21.79 9.63 -42.30
C SER A 107 21.92 11.15 -42.27
N GLN A 108 22.38 11.72 -41.14
CA GLN A 108 23.64 12.49 -41.07
C GLN A 108 23.70 13.32 -39.78
N THR A 109 24.60 12.90 -38.91
CA THR A 109 25.19 13.69 -37.83
C THR A 109 26.06 14.80 -38.44
N LYS A 110 25.81 16.05 -38.06
CA LYS A 110 26.76 17.15 -38.28
C LYS A 110 27.97 16.92 -37.36
N LYS A 111 29.15 16.84 -37.99
CA LYS A 111 30.47 16.76 -37.34
C LYS A 111 30.88 18.14 -36.82
N SER A 112 31.60 18.15 -35.70
CA SER A 112 32.72 19.08 -35.48
C SER A 112 34.03 18.28 -35.59
N PRO A 113 35.12 18.87 -36.13
CA PRO A 113 36.23 18.12 -36.71
C PRO A 113 37.47 18.13 -35.82
N PHE A 114 38.22 17.03 -35.72
CA PHE A 114 39.69 17.09 -35.77
C PHE A 114 40.36 15.71 -35.93
N VAL A 115 41.11 15.60 -37.03
CA VAL A 115 42.42 14.91 -37.21
C VAL A 115 42.51 13.37 -37.27
N LYS A 116 42.73 12.91 -38.52
CA LYS A 116 43.73 11.92 -39.05
C LYS A 116 44.24 10.83 -38.08
N ARG A 117 44.30 9.53 -38.44
CA ARG A 117 44.94 8.94 -39.63
C ARG A 117 44.58 7.44 -39.77
N LYS A 118 44.64 6.96 -41.02
CA LYS A 118 44.38 5.58 -41.51
C LYS A 118 45.23 4.48 -40.85
N GLY A 119 44.67 3.26 -40.75
CA GLY A 119 45.46 2.02 -40.69
C GLY A 119 44.71 0.78 -40.20
N LEU A 120 44.18 0.00 -41.14
CA LEU A 120 43.93 -1.47 -41.16
C LEU A 120 43.35 -2.22 -39.93
N GLY A 121 42.23 -2.92 -40.18
CA GLY A 121 42.16 -4.37 -39.92
C GLY A 121 41.63 -4.85 -38.56
N GLU A 122 40.31 -4.97 -38.47
CA GLU A 122 39.59 -6.21 -38.11
C GLU A 122 39.96 -6.99 -36.83
N LYS A 123 39.03 -6.99 -35.87
CA LYS A 123 38.32 -8.19 -35.36
C LYS A 123 37.28 -7.79 -34.31
N GLU A 124 36.00 -7.90 -34.67
CA GLU A 124 34.88 -7.75 -33.74
C GLU A 124 34.96 -8.79 -32.62
N ARG A 125 35.31 -8.35 -31.42
CA ARG A 125 35.14 -9.15 -30.20
C ARG A 125 33.64 -9.22 -29.89
N LYS A 126 32.99 -10.35 -30.22
CA LYS A 126 31.64 -10.68 -29.73
C LYS A 126 31.63 -10.61 -28.20
N LYS A 127 31.04 -9.55 -27.64
CA LYS A 127 30.81 -9.40 -26.20
C LYS A 127 29.94 -10.58 -25.73
N LYS A 128 30.51 -11.45 -24.88
CA LYS A 128 29.75 -12.52 -24.21
C LYS A 128 28.62 -11.86 -23.41
N LYS A 129 27.37 -12.17 -23.75
CA LYS A 129 26.19 -11.70 -22.98
C LYS A 129 26.31 -12.26 -21.55
N LYS A 130 26.33 -11.38 -20.55
CA LYS A 130 26.25 -11.78 -19.14
C LYS A 130 24.83 -12.28 -18.88
N ILE A 131 24.69 -13.56 -18.48
CA ILE A 131 23.39 -14.13 -18.11
C ILE A 131 22.91 -13.44 -16.83
N GLY A 132 21.65 -12.99 -16.81
CA GLY A 132 21.02 -12.37 -15.66
C GLY A 132 20.57 -13.39 -14.61
N ARG A 133 20.51 -12.99 -13.34
CA ARG A 133 20.18 -13.87 -12.20
C ARG A 133 18.81 -14.57 -12.32
N ASN A 134 17.85 -13.97 -13.04
CA ASN A 134 16.51 -14.52 -13.25
C ASN A 134 16.30 -15.13 -14.64
N ASP A 135 17.29 -15.08 -15.55
CA ASP A 135 17.17 -15.63 -16.91
C ASP A 135 17.06 -17.16 -16.89
N PRO A 136 16.47 -17.78 -17.93
CA PRO A 136 16.46 -19.24 -18.06
C PRO A 136 17.90 -19.76 -18.05
N CYS A 137 18.16 -20.79 -17.25
CA CYS A 137 19.52 -21.28 -17.09
C CYS A 137 19.99 -21.99 -18.37
N PRO A 138 21.20 -21.67 -18.89
CA PRO A 138 21.74 -22.32 -20.08
C PRO A 138 22.12 -23.79 -19.86
N CYS A 139 21.96 -24.31 -18.64
CA CYS A 139 22.14 -25.74 -18.29
C CYS A 139 21.03 -26.64 -18.87
N GLY A 140 19.97 -26.06 -19.48
CA GLY A 140 18.85 -26.81 -20.04
C GLY A 140 17.86 -27.36 -19.00
N SER A 141 18.03 -27.01 -17.71
CA SER A 141 17.19 -27.55 -16.62
C SER A 141 15.77 -26.97 -16.53
N GLY A 142 15.42 -26.01 -17.39
CA GLY A 142 14.12 -25.30 -17.35
C GLY A 142 13.94 -24.36 -16.15
N LEU A 143 14.90 -24.29 -15.21
CA LEU A 143 14.85 -23.44 -14.02
C LEU A 143 15.55 -22.08 -14.27
N LYS A 144 15.16 -21.04 -13.52
CA LYS A 144 15.84 -19.72 -13.56
C LYS A 144 17.30 -19.85 -13.08
N TYR A 145 18.22 -19.03 -13.59
CA TYR A 145 19.66 -19.13 -13.33
C TYR A 145 20.01 -19.18 -11.84
N LYS A 146 19.40 -18.32 -11.00
CA LYS A 146 19.56 -18.34 -9.53
C LYS A 146 19.15 -19.63 -8.82
N TYR A 147 18.36 -20.49 -9.47
CA TYR A 147 17.91 -21.76 -8.92
C TYR A 147 18.59 -22.99 -9.58
N CYS A 148 19.39 -22.83 -10.67
CA CYS A 148 20.28 -23.86 -11.24
C CYS A 148 21.75 -23.48 -10.99
N CYS A 149 22.51 -23.12 -12.04
CA CYS A 149 23.96 -22.87 -11.97
C CYS A 149 24.37 -21.62 -11.18
N GLY A 150 23.43 -20.74 -10.86
CA GLY A 150 23.64 -19.54 -10.05
C GLY A 150 23.21 -19.68 -8.59
N LYS A 151 22.91 -20.91 -8.11
CA LYS A 151 22.45 -21.15 -6.73
C LYS A 151 23.60 -21.10 -5.69
N ASN A 152 24.82 -21.44 -6.11
CA ASN A 152 26.02 -21.47 -5.26
C ASN A 152 27.11 -20.47 -5.73
N LYS A 153 26.70 -19.42 -6.46
CA LYS A 153 27.56 -18.32 -6.91
C LYS A 153 27.11 -17.00 -6.29
#